data_AF-A0A1X7Q123-F1
#
_entry.id   AF-A0A1X7Q123-F1
#
_cell.length_a   1.000
_cell.length_b   1.000
_cell.length_c   1.000
_cell.angle_alpha   90.00
_cell.angle_beta   90.00
_cell.angle_gamma   90.00
#
_symmetry.space_group_name_H-M   'P 1'
#
loop_
_entity.id
_entity.type
_entity.pdbx_description
1 polymer ?
#
loop_
_entity_poly.entity_id
_entity_poly.type
_entity_poly.pdbx_seq_one_letter_code
_entity_poly.pdbx_strand_id
1 'polypeptide(L)'
;MATADLLDMTTKRDSEKQKALDSALAQIERQFGKGSIMRLGADNPVAEIEATSTGSLGLDIALGIGGLPNGRIIEIYGPESSGKTTLTLHCVAEEQKKGGVCAFVDAEHALDPLYARKLGVNLDELLISQPDTGEQALEIVDTLVRSGAVSMVVVDSVAALTPRSELEGDMGDSSVGVQARLMSQAMRKLTGSISRSKCMVIFINQIRMKIGVMFGSPETTTGGNALKFYSSVRLDIRRIGAIKDRDEVVGNATRVKVVKNKVAPPFKQVEFDIMYGEGISKTGELLDLGVKAGVVDKSGAWFSYGDERIGQGRENAKTFLKENPKMALEIEDKIRAAHGLEFDMTEGGDGSDGDDLMEA
;
A
#
# COMPACT_ATOMS: atom_id res chain seq x y z
N MET A 1 1.40 14.07 -62.28
CA MET A 1 1.72 15.36 -61.63
C MET A 1 0.81 15.66 -60.45
N ALA A 2 -0.52 15.50 -60.54
CA ALA A 2 -1.44 15.78 -59.41
C ALA A 2 -1.25 14.93 -58.13
N THR A 3 -0.70 13.72 -58.23
CA THR A 3 -0.45 12.84 -57.06
C THR A 3 0.81 13.22 -56.28
N ALA A 4 1.80 13.84 -56.93
CA ALA A 4 3.03 14.29 -56.26
C ALA A 4 2.77 15.56 -55.42
N ASP A 5 1.95 16.49 -55.92
CA ASP A 5 1.55 17.70 -55.19
C ASP A 5 0.69 17.40 -53.95
N LEU A 6 -0.18 16.39 -54.02
CA LEU A 6 -0.99 15.96 -52.86
C LEU A 6 -0.14 15.32 -51.76
N LEU A 7 0.84 14.50 -52.11
CA LEU A 7 1.80 13.93 -51.16
C LEU A 7 2.62 15.05 -50.50
N ASP A 8 3.15 15.98 -51.28
CA ASP A 8 3.98 17.10 -50.80
C ASP A 8 3.19 18.04 -49.87
N MET A 9 1.93 18.38 -50.22
CA MET A 9 1.04 19.17 -49.36
C MET A 9 0.68 18.47 -48.05
N THR A 10 0.61 17.14 -48.03
CA THR A 10 0.29 16.36 -46.83
C THR A 10 1.49 16.35 -45.87
N THR A 11 2.70 16.09 -46.38
CA THR A 11 3.95 16.19 -45.62
C THR A 11 4.21 17.61 -45.09
N LYS A 12 3.88 18.63 -45.88
CA LYS A 12 4.05 20.04 -45.48
C LYS A 12 3.07 20.45 -44.36
N ARG A 13 1.81 19.99 -44.44
CA ARG A 13 0.82 20.16 -43.36
C ARG A 13 1.22 19.45 -42.07
N ASP A 14 1.81 18.27 -42.17
CA ASP A 14 2.29 17.54 -40.99
C ASP A 14 3.52 18.23 -40.36
N SER A 15 4.39 18.84 -41.19
CA SER A 15 5.50 19.67 -40.70
C SER A 15 5.02 20.95 -39.98
N GLU A 16 4.00 21.63 -40.51
CA GLU A 16 3.42 22.81 -39.87
C GLU A 16 2.72 22.48 -38.55
N LYS A 17 1.98 21.36 -38.49
CA LYS A 17 1.40 20.85 -37.25
C LYS A 17 2.47 20.50 -36.21
N GLN A 18 3.56 19.87 -36.64
CA GLN A 18 4.67 19.52 -35.75
C GLN A 18 5.34 20.78 -35.18
N LYS A 19 5.63 21.79 -36.01
CA LYS A 19 6.18 23.07 -35.54
C LYS A 19 5.25 23.79 -34.57
N ALA A 20 3.94 23.80 -34.84
CA ALA A 20 2.95 24.40 -33.95
C ALA A 20 2.88 23.65 -32.61
N LEU A 21 2.95 22.31 -32.65
CA LEU A 21 3.01 21.47 -31.46
C LEU A 21 4.28 21.74 -30.64
N ASP A 22 5.46 21.77 -31.26
CA ASP A 22 6.73 21.99 -30.56
C ASP A 22 6.79 23.40 -29.94
N SER A 23 6.24 24.41 -30.62
CA SER A 23 6.09 25.77 -30.08
C SER A 23 5.16 25.80 -28.86
N ALA A 24 4.02 25.12 -28.93
CA ALA A 24 3.09 25.01 -27.80
C ALA A 24 3.72 24.27 -26.61
N LEU A 25 4.45 23.17 -26.86
CA LEU A 25 5.18 22.42 -25.82
C LEU A 25 6.22 23.31 -25.14
N ALA A 26 7.05 24.02 -25.91
CA ALA A 26 8.05 24.94 -25.38
C ALA A 26 7.42 26.10 -24.58
N GLN A 27 6.28 26.62 -25.02
CA GLN A 27 5.54 27.64 -24.29
C GLN A 27 5.02 27.11 -22.94
N ILE A 28 4.48 25.89 -22.93
CA ILE A 28 3.97 25.24 -21.71
C ILE A 28 5.13 25.02 -20.72
N GLU A 29 6.27 24.47 -21.16
CA GLU A 29 7.43 24.27 -20.28
C GLU A 29 8.00 25.59 -19.74
N ARG A 30 8.01 26.65 -20.55
CA ARG A 30 8.49 27.98 -20.11
C ARG A 30 7.57 28.60 -19.06
N GLN A 31 6.26 28.38 -19.18
CA GLN A 31 5.27 28.94 -18.25
C GLN A 31 5.14 28.14 -16.97
N PHE A 32 5.25 26.80 -17.04
CA PHE A 32 4.91 25.89 -15.94
C PHE A 32 6.08 25.05 -15.42
N GLY A 33 7.27 25.21 -16.01
CA GLY A 33 8.51 24.53 -15.61
C GLY A 33 8.80 23.27 -16.44
N LYS A 34 10.06 22.80 -16.37
CA LYS A 34 10.47 21.54 -17.02
C LYS A 34 9.63 20.37 -16.51
N GLY A 35 9.18 19.50 -17.42
CA GLY A 35 8.37 18.33 -17.08
C GLY A 35 6.88 18.61 -16.87
N SER A 36 6.39 19.83 -17.12
CA SER A 36 4.96 20.16 -17.07
C SER A 36 4.14 19.47 -18.17
N ILE A 37 4.80 19.09 -19.28
CA ILE A 37 4.22 18.32 -20.37
C ILE A 37 5.31 17.44 -20.98
N MET A 38 5.05 16.15 -21.16
CA MET A 38 6.02 15.19 -21.69
C MET A 38 5.32 14.17 -22.59
N ARG A 39 6.04 13.61 -23.57
CA ARG A 39 5.54 12.48 -24.36
C ARG A 39 5.68 11.21 -23.53
N LEU A 40 4.58 10.48 -23.35
CA LEU A 40 4.49 9.34 -22.42
C LEU A 40 5.50 8.20 -22.73
N GLY A 41 5.91 8.01 -23.99
CA GLY A 41 6.75 6.86 -24.39
C GLY A 41 8.04 7.21 -25.13
N ALA A 42 8.39 8.49 -25.32
CA ALA A 42 9.58 8.88 -26.09
C ALA A 42 10.81 9.15 -25.21
N ASP A 43 10.60 9.64 -23.97
CA ASP A 43 11.69 10.15 -23.11
C ASP A 43 11.67 9.58 -21.68
N ASN A 44 10.74 8.67 -21.39
CA ASN A 44 10.73 7.90 -20.16
C ASN A 44 10.27 6.47 -20.53
N PRO A 45 11.06 5.41 -20.27
CA PRO A 45 10.45 4.11 -20.07
C PRO A 45 9.33 4.31 -19.05
N VAL A 46 8.15 3.71 -19.25
CA VAL A 46 7.04 3.81 -18.29
C VAL A 46 7.62 3.55 -16.91
N ALA A 47 7.80 4.60 -16.11
CA ALA A 47 8.57 4.50 -14.89
C ALA A 47 7.91 3.44 -14.03
N GLU A 48 8.65 2.39 -13.70
CA GLU A 48 8.13 1.33 -12.84
C GLU A 48 7.59 1.97 -11.58
N ILE A 49 6.35 1.64 -11.25
CA ILE A 49 5.69 2.23 -10.10
C ILE A 49 6.32 1.57 -8.88
N GLU A 50 7.23 2.28 -8.22
CA GLU A 50 7.80 1.87 -6.95
C GLU A 50 6.68 1.50 -5.96
N ALA A 51 6.89 0.41 -5.24
CA ALA A 51 5.92 -0.14 -4.31
C ALA A 51 6.57 -0.55 -2.99
N THR A 52 5.78 -0.49 -1.92
CA THR A 52 6.16 -1.02 -0.61
C THR A 52 5.29 -2.20 -0.23
N SER A 53 5.95 -3.27 0.22
CA SER A 53 5.29 -4.50 0.65
C SER A 53 4.27 -4.21 1.73
N THR A 54 3.17 -4.96 1.69
CA THR A 54 2.14 -4.92 2.71
C THR A 54 2.47 -5.77 3.93
N GLY A 55 3.61 -6.49 3.91
CA GLY A 55 3.93 -7.54 4.88
C GLY A 55 3.15 -8.84 4.66
N SER A 56 2.21 -8.88 3.70
CA SER A 56 1.52 -10.08 3.24
C SER A 56 1.94 -10.41 1.81
N LEU A 57 2.58 -11.56 1.63
CA LEU A 57 3.05 -11.99 0.31
C LEU A 57 1.88 -12.19 -0.66
N GLY A 58 0.79 -12.77 -0.17
CA GLY A 58 -0.41 -12.97 -0.97
C GLY A 58 -0.97 -11.64 -1.45
N LEU A 59 -1.06 -10.66 -0.56
CA LEU A 59 -1.57 -9.33 -0.89
C LEU A 59 -0.66 -8.59 -1.88
N ASP A 60 0.65 -8.69 -1.74
CA ASP A 60 1.62 -8.11 -2.68
C ASP A 60 1.43 -8.68 -4.10
N ILE A 61 1.25 -10.00 -4.21
CA ILE A 61 0.91 -10.69 -5.48
C ILE A 61 -0.44 -10.22 -6.03
N ALA A 62 -1.44 -10.06 -5.16
CA ALA A 62 -2.76 -9.60 -5.57
C ALA A 62 -2.75 -8.13 -6.02
N LEU A 63 -1.85 -7.30 -5.50
CA LEU A 63 -1.66 -5.92 -5.93
C LEU A 63 -0.97 -5.82 -7.29
N GLY A 64 -0.23 -6.85 -7.70
CA GLY A 64 0.33 -7.03 -9.05
C GLY A 64 1.62 -6.24 -9.33
N ILE A 65 1.97 -5.29 -8.46
CA ILE A 65 3.24 -4.56 -8.49
C ILE A 65 4.10 -4.87 -7.25
N GLY A 66 3.77 -5.94 -6.53
CA GLY A 66 4.49 -6.39 -5.34
C GLY A 66 4.32 -5.54 -4.09
N GLY A 67 3.31 -4.66 -4.05
CA GLY A 67 3.01 -3.84 -2.88
C GLY A 67 2.07 -2.68 -3.15
N LEU A 68 1.98 -1.76 -2.19
CA LEU A 68 1.24 -0.51 -2.32
C LEU A 68 2.09 0.53 -3.07
N PRO A 69 1.52 1.28 -4.03
CA PRO A 69 2.29 2.21 -4.85
C PRO A 69 2.71 3.48 -4.10
N ASN A 70 3.98 3.85 -4.20
CA ASN A 70 4.55 5.09 -3.66
C ASN A 70 3.98 6.33 -4.36
N GLY A 71 3.90 7.45 -3.63
CA GLY A 71 3.37 8.71 -4.15
C GLY A 71 1.87 8.65 -4.46
N ARG A 72 1.12 7.74 -3.83
CA ARG A 72 -0.33 7.58 -4.03
C ARG A 72 -1.10 7.55 -2.71
N ILE A 73 -2.39 7.81 -2.83
CA ILE A 73 -3.36 7.66 -1.75
C ILE A 73 -3.90 6.23 -1.75
N ILE A 74 -3.92 5.59 -0.59
CA ILE A 74 -4.44 4.25 -0.34
C ILE A 74 -5.57 4.35 0.68
N GLU A 75 -6.67 3.63 0.49
CA GLU A 75 -7.72 3.51 1.51
C GLU A 75 -7.83 2.05 1.95
N ILE A 76 -7.69 1.81 3.24
CA ILE A 76 -7.90 0.50 3.87
C ILE A 76 -9.14 0.61 4.75
N TYR A 77 -10.19 -0.12 4.41
CA TYR A 77 -11.45 -0.05 5.14
C TYR A 77 -12.00 -1.44 5.45
N GLY A 78 -12.84 -1.50 6.47
CA GLY A 78 -13.35 -2.77 6.98
C GLY A 78 -14.09 -2.63 8.31
N PRO A 79 -14.72 -3.71 8.80
CA PRO A 79 -15.31 -3.75 10.12
C PRO A 79 -14.30 -3.44 11.24
N GLU A 80 -14.79 -3.20 12.44
CA GLU A 80 -13.95 -3.19 13.64
C GLU A 80 -13.24 -4.54 13.82
N SER A 81 -12.04 -4.51 14.40
CA SER A 81 -11.22 -5.71 14.64
C SER A 81 -10.93 -6.56 13.39
N SER A 82 -11.06 -6.01 12.17
CA SER A 82 -10.75 -6.74 10.94
C SER A 82 -9.26 -6.81 10.61
N GLY A 83 -8.42 -6.05 11.32
CA GLY A 83 -6.97 -6.01 11.11
C GLY A 83 -6.46 -4.81 10.31
N LYS A 84 -7.26 -3.74 10.12
CA LYS A 84 -6.87 -2.51 9.41
C LYS A 84 -5.55 -1.93 9.93
N THR A 85 -5.50 -1.60 11.22
CA THR A 85 -4.32 -1.02 11.88
C THR A 85 -3.16 -2.01 11.85
N THR A 86 -3.38 -3.31 12.09
CA THR A 86 -2.34 -4.35 11.97
C THR A 86 -1.70 -4.37 10.58
N LEU A 87 -2.51 -4.41 9.51
CA LEU A 87 -2.00 -4.39 8.13
C LEU A 87 -1.18 -3.14 7.86
N THR A 88 -1.66 -1.98 8.32
CA THR A 88 -0.95 -0.72 8.13
C THR A 88 0.37 -0.67 8.91
N LEU A 89 0.43 -1.22 10.13
CA LEU A 89 1.67 -1.30 10.90
C LEU A 89 2.70 -2.22 10.22
N HIS A 90 2.26 -3.28 9.54
CA HIS A 90 3.16 -4.07 8.69
C HIS A 90 3.68 -3.25 7.51
N CYS A 91 2.83 -2.47 6.82
CA CYS A 91 3.30 -1.57 5.76
C CYS A 91 4.36 -0.57 6.28
N VAL A 92 4.14 -0.01 7.49
CA VAL A 92 5.10 0.89 8.15
C VAL A 92 6.42 0.16 8.44
N ALA A 93 6.37 -1.04 9.00
CA ALA A 93 7.57 -1.83 9.27
C ALA A 93 8.35 -2.15 7.98
N GLU A 94 7.65 -2.51 6.89
CA GLU A 94 8.28 -2.78 5.59
C GLU A 94 8.90 -1.53 4.95
N GLU A 95 8.29 -0.35 5.13
CA GLU A 95 8.87 0.92 4.66
C GLU A 95 10.12 1.30 5.46
N GLN A 96 10.07 1.16 6.79
CA GLN A 96 11.21 1.45 7.67
C GLN A 96 12.40 0.53 7.39
N LYS A 97 12.17 -0.76 7.07
CA LYS A 97 13.25 -1.68 6.67
C LYS A 97 14.02 -1.21 5.44
N LYS A 98 13.40 -0.41 4.56
CA LYS A 98 14.05 0.20 3.39
C LYS A 98 14.76 1.52 3.72
N GLY A 99 14.77 1.93 4.99
CA GLY A 99 15.26 3.24 5.43
C GLY A 99 14.27 4.38 5.22
N GLY A 100 13.00 4.08 4.91
CA GLY A 100 11.96 5.09 4.73
C GLY A 100 11.47 5.68 6.05
N VAL A 101 11.21 6.99 6.06
CA VAL A 101 10.66 7.67 7.25
C VAL A 101 9.14 7.56 7.23
N CYS A 102 8.55 7.11 8.34
CA CYS A 102 7.11 6.93 8.48
C CYS A 102 6.52 7.90 9.51
N ALA A 103 5.27 8.30 9.27
CA ALA A 103 4.47 9.06 10.22
C ALA A 103 3.10 8.41 10.43
N PHE A 104 2.60 8.48 11.66
CA PHE A 104 1.32 7.95 12.07
C PHE A 104 0.49 9.07 12.72
N VAL A 105 -0.61 9.44 12.07
CA VAL A 105 -1.60 10.40 12.56
C VAL A 105 -2.74 9.61 13.20
N ASP A 106 -2.65 9.44 14.52
CA ASP A 106 -3.57 8.68 15.36
C ASP A 106 -4.70 9.60 15.85
N ALA A 107 -5.72 9.77 15.00
CA ALA A 107 -6.95 10.47 15.35
C ALA A 107 -7.91 9.61 16.20
N GLU A 108 -7.76 8.28 16.21
CA GLU A 108 -8.54 7.40 17.10
C GLU A 108 -7.96 7.29 18.53
N HIS A 109 -6.74 7.81 18.77
CA HIS A 109 -6.01 7.70 20.03
C HIS A 109 -5.89 6.25 20.53
N ALA A 110 -5.73 5.31 19.60
CA ALA A 110 -5.86 3.87 19.86
C ALA A 110 -4.60 3.06 19.47
N LEU A 111 -3.53 3.72 19.03
CA LEU A 111 -2.29 3.04 18.68
C LEU A 111 -1.61 2.46 19.94
N ASP A 112 -1.38 1.15 19.95
CA ASP A 112 -0.57 0.46 20.97
C ASP A 112 0.91 0.39 20.52
N PRO A 113 1.84 1.13 21.17
CA PRO A 113 3.25 1.10 20.81
C PRO A 113 3.89 -0.27 21.03
N LEU A 114 3.50 -1.01 22.09
CA LEU A 114 4.06 -2.33 22.38
C LEU A 114 3.71 -3.33 21.29
N TYR A 115 2.46 -3.28 20.82
CA TYR A 115 2.03 -4.09 19.69
C TYR A 115 2.75 -3.69 18.40
N ALA A 116 2.84 -2.40 18.08
CA ALA A 116 3.58 -1.92 16.90
C ALA A 116 5.05 -2.39 16.89
N ARG A 117 5.75 -2.34 18.04
CA ARG A 117 7.11 -2.85 18.17
C ARG A 117 7.21 -4.35 17.87
N LYS A 118 6.24 -5.15 18.34
CA LYS A 118 6.18 -6.60 18.04
C LYS A 118 5.99 -6.89 16.55
N LEU A 119 5.30 -6.00 15.83
CA LEU A 119 5.13 -6.10 14.37
C LEU A 119 6.37 -5.65 13.57
N GLY A 120 7.44 -5.25 14.25
CA GLY A 120 8.70 -4.83 13.62
C GLY A 120 8.76 -3.34 13.29
N VAL A 121 7.86 -2.53 13.83
CA VAL A 121 7.93 -1.07 13.69
C VAL A 121 9.05 -0.52 14.56
N ASN A 122 9.94 0.27 13.97
CA ASN A 122 10.93 1.04 14.69
C ASN A 122 10.26 2.27 15.32
N LEU A 123 9.94 2.17 16.61
CA LEU A 123 9.24 3.23 17.34
C LEU A 123 10.11 4.48 17.55
N ASP A 124 11.43 4.34 17.56
CA ASP A 124 12.33 5.45 17.86
C ASP A 124 12.40 6.45 16.69
N GLU A 125 12.07 5.97 15.48
CA GLU A 125 12.04 6.76 14.23
C GLU A 125 10.63 7.05 13.73
N LEU A 126 9.60 6.44 14.32
CA LEU A 126 8.22 6.66 13.92
C LEU A 126 7.71 8.02 14.40
N LEU A 127 7.37 8.91 13.47
CA LEU A 127 6.73 10.18 13.82
C LEU A 127 5.27 9.91 14.21
N ILE A 128 4.83 10.40 15.37
CA ILE A 128 3.45 10.24 15.84
C ILE A 128 2.81 11.62 16.02
N SER A 129 1.56 11.74 15.60
CA SER A 129 0.72 12.91 15.84
C SER A 129 -0.66 12.48 16.32
N GLN A 130 -1.15 13.12 17.38
CA GLN A 130 -2.48 12.94 17.95
C GLN A 130 -3.22 14.28 17.84
N PRO A 131 -3.89 14.54 16.71
CA PRO A 131 -4.54 15.83 16.44
C PRO A 131 -5.88 15.96 17.17
N ASP A 132 -6.24 17.18 17.54
CA ASP A 132 -7.50 17.54 18.17
C ASP A 132 -8.65 17.66 17.14
N THR A 133 -8.36 18.06 15.89
CA THR A 133 -9.38 18.24 14.85
C THR A 133 -8.98 17.62 13.51
N GLY A 134 -9.98 17.32 12.68
CA GLY A 134 -9.78 16.80 11.33
C GLY A 134 -8.99 17.75 10.42
N GLU A 135 -9.21 19.06 10.54
CA GLU A 135 -8.42 20.07 9.81
C GLU A 135 -6.94 20.01 10.21
N GLN A 136 -6.66 19.99 11.51
CA GLN A 136 -5.29 19.94 12.04
C GLN A 136 -4.59 18.66 11.57
N ALA A 137 -5.25 17.51 11.66
CA ALA A 137 -4.74 16.24 11.18
C ALA A 137 -4.32 16.31 9.71
N LEU A 138 -5.19 16.85 8.85
CA LEU A 138 -4.94 16.95 7.42
C LEU A 138 -3.88 18.01 7.07
N GLU A 139 -3.76 19.09 7.85
CA GLU A 139 -2.67 20.07 7.72
C GLU A 139 -1.31 19.48 8.11
N ILE A 140 -1.26 18.62 9.12
CA ILE A 140 -0.06 17.89 9.52
C ILE A 140 0.36 16.94 8.39
N VAL A 141 -0.56 16.12 7.86
CA VAL A 141 -0.29 15.25 6.70
C VAL A 141 0.26 16.07 5.53
N ASP A 142 -0.37 17.20 5.22
CA ASP A 142 0.01 18.06 4.10
C ASP A 142 1.40 18.71 4.28
N THR A 143 1.77 19.02 5.52
CA THR A 143 3.10 19.54 5.87
C THR A 143 4.17 18.46 5.77
N LEU A 144 3.91 17.27 6.32
CA LEU A 144 4.81 16.11 6.25
C LEU A 144 5.08 15.72 4.79
N VAL A 145 4.03 15.60 3.98
CA VAL A 145 4.14 15.27 2.54
C VAL A 145 4.94 16.34 1.79
N ARG A 146 4.71 17.64 2.06
CA ARG A 146 5.45 18.72 1.39
C ARG A 146 6.91 18.81 1.78
N SER A 147 7.29 18.32 2.96
CA SER A 147 8.70 18.30 3.38
C SER A 147 9.58 17.47 2.45
N GLY A 148 8.99 16.46 1.79
CA GLY A 148 9.72 15.49 0.96
C GLY A 148 10.59 14.52 1.77
N ALA A 149 10.60 14.63 3.10
CA ALA A 149 11.40 13.79 3.99
C ALA A 149 10.67 12.53 4.47
N VAL A 150 9.35 12.48 4.33
CA VAL A 150 8.51 11.36 4.78
C VAL A 150 8.12 10.49 3.60
N SER A 151 8.38 9.19 3.71
CA SER A 151 8.07 8.20 2.68
C SER A 151 6.66 7.63 2.81
N MET A 152 6.14 7.52 4.03
CA MET A 152 4.79 7.01 4.30
C MET A 152 4.10 7.76 5.42
N VAL A 153 2.84 8.16 5.20
CA VAL A 153 1.96 8.73 6.24
C VAL A 153 0.71 7.88 6.37
N VAL A 154 0.40 7.49 7.61
CA VAL A 154 -0.82 6.78 7.97
C VAL A 154 -1.76 7.72 8.69
N VAL A 155 -3.05 7.66 8.38
CA VAL A 155 -4.12 8.37 9.08
C VAL A 155 -5.11 7.36 9.63
N ASP A 156 -5.13 7.20 10.95
CA ASP A 156 -6.03 6.29 11.68
C ASP A 156 -6.96 7.08 12.61
N SER A 157 -8.22 7.35 12.25
CA SER A 157 -8.90 6.98 11.02
C SER A 157 -9.69 8.16 10.44
N VAL A 158 -10.12 8.04 9.19
CA VAL A 158 -10.99 9.03 8.53
C VAL A 158 -12.27 9.30 9.33
N ALA A 159 -12.80 8.29 10.02
CA ALA A 159 -14.00 8.45 10.81
C ALA A 159 -13.80 9.40 12.00
N ALA A 160 -12.59 9.45 12.55
CA ALA A 160 -12.20 10.31 13.67
C ALA A 160 -11.71 11.71 13.24
N LEU A 161 -11.65 12.00 11.93
CA LEU A 161 -11.32 13.34 11.42
C LEU A 161 -12.51 14.29 11.59
N THR A 162 -12.85 14.61 12.83
CA THR A 162 -14.00 15.44 13.19
C THR A 162 -13.68 16.92 12.94
N PRO A 163 -14.46 17.63 12.11
CA PRO A 163 -14.25 19.06 11.87
C PRO A 163 -14.35 19.88 13.15
N ARG A 164 -13.57 20.96 13.27
CA ARG A 164 -13.61 21.85 14.46
C ARG A 164 -15.03 22.33 14.79
N SER A 165 -15.79 22.73 13.77
CA SER A 165 -17.17 23.20 13.93
C SER A 165 -18.12 22.14 14.51
N GLU A 166 -17.80 20.85 14.35
CA GLU A 166 -18.58 19.75 14.91
C GLU A 166 -18.16 19.44 16.35
N LEU A 167 -16.88 19.61 16.69
CA LEU A 167 -16.36 19.47 18.06
C LEU A 167 -16.79 20.61 19.00
N GLU A 168 -16.88 21.83 18.47
CA GLU A 168 -17.30 23.02 19.23
C GLU A 168 -18.83 23.16 19.31
N GLY A 169 -19.57 22.39 18.52
CA GLY A 169 -21.04 22.39 18.52
C GLY A 169 -21.64 21.55 19.66
N ASP A 170 -22.93 21.74 19.92
CA ASP A 170 -23.65 20.96 20.93
C ASP A 170 -24.04 19.57 20.38
N MET A 171 -24.11 18.58 21.28
CA MET A 171 -24.57 17.24 20.91
C MET A 171 -26.00 17.29 20.37
N GLY A 172 -26.16 16.95 19.09
CA GLY A 172 -27.46 16.98 18.39
C GLY A 172 -27.56 18.08 17.34
N ASP A 173 -26.58 18.98 17.26
CA ASP A 173 -26.50 19.96 16.18
C ASP A 173 -26.33 19.28 14.81
N SER A 174 -27.00 19.82 13.79
CA SER A 174 -26.95 19.26 12.45
C SER A 174 -25.67 19.67 11.72
N SER A 175 -24.67 18.79 11.68
CA SER A 175 -23.41 18.97 10.95
C SER A 175 -23.37 18.18 9.63
N VAL A 176 -24.46 18.23 8.84
CA VAL A 176 -24.61 17.35 7.66
C VAL A 176 -23.51 17.62 6.62
N GLY A 177 -22.64 16.62 6.42
CA GLY A 177 -21.69 16.60 5.31
C GLY A 177 -20.46 17.50 5.47
N VAL A 178 -20.21 18.08 6.65
CA VAL A 178 -19.04 18.92 6.90
C VAL A 178 -17.75 18.12 6.70
N GLN A 179 -17.66 16.93 7.28
CA GLN A 179 -16.52 16.03 7.11
C GLN A 179 -16.28 15.65 5.64
N ALA A 180 -17.33 15.42 4.85
CA ALA A 180 -17.20 15.09 3.43
C ALA A 180 -16.64 16.27 2.60
N ARG A 181 -17.00 17.51 2.96
CA ARG A 181 -16.45 18.72 2.34
C ARG A 181 -14.97 18.90 2.71
N LEU A 182 -14.63 18.72 3.99
CA LEU A 182 -13.25 18.75 4.48
C LEU A 182 -12.37 17.76 3.70
N MET A 183 -12.79 16.48 3.62
CA MET A 183 -12.07 15.46 2.86
C MET A 183 -11.93 15.82 1.38
N SER A 184 -12.97 16.36 0.76
CA SER A 184 -12.93 16.79 -0.65
C SER A 184 -11.90 17.89 -0.90
N GLN A 185 -11.82 18.86 0.00
CA GLN A 185 -10.83 19.94 -0.07
C GLN A 185 -9.41 19.41 0.17
N ALA A 186 -9.24 18.56 1.18
CA ALA A 186 -7.96 17.97 1.54
C ALA A 186 -7.39 17.12 0.41
N MET A 187 -8.19 16.22 -0.18
CA MET A 187 -7.75 15.38 -1.30
C MET A 187 -7.30 16.22 -2.51
N ARG A 188 -7.99 17.32 -2.80
CA ARG A 188 -7.62 18.25 -3.88
C ARG A 188 -6.26 18.90 -3.65
N LYS A 189 -5.94 19.25 -2.39
CA LYS A 189 -4.66 19.87 -2.01
C LYS A 189 -3.52 18.86 -1.95
N LEU A 190 -3.77 17.69 -1.36
CA LEU A 190 -2.78 16.66 -1.08
C LEU A 190 -2.29 15.95 -2.34
N THR A 191 -3.18 15.62 -3.28
CA THR A 191 -2.87 14.72 -4.42
C THR A 191 -1.62 15.15 -5.20
N GLY A 192 -1.50 16.45 -5.51
CA GLY A 192 -0.33 16.97 -6.23
C GLY A 192 0.97 16.87 -5.42
N SER A 193 0.90 17.17 -4.12
CA SER A 193 2.06 17.11 -3.22
C SER A 193 2.52 15.66 -2.97
N ILE A 194 1.57 14.74 -2.79
CA ILE A 194 1.83 13.29 -2.63
C ILE A 194 2.55 12.75 -3.86
N SER A 195 2.07 13.08 -5.07
CA SER A 195 2.70 12.58 -6.29
C SER A 195 4.12 13.12 -6.52
N ARG A 196 4.41 14.35 -6.08
CA ARG A 196 5.75 14.97 -6.23
C ARG A 196 6.75 14.48 -5.20
N SER A 197 6.32 14.32 -3.96
CA SER A 197 7.17 13.85 -2.84
C SER A 197 7.41 12.36 -2.85
N LYS A 198 6.66 11.59 -3.66
CA LYS A 198 6.62 10.13 -3.62
C LYS A 198 6.19 9.54 -2.27
N CYS A 199 5.71 10.36 -1.34
CA CYS A 199 5.13 9.92 -0.09
C CYS A 199 3.86 9.10 -0.35
N MET A 200 3.79 7.87 0.15
CA MET A 200 2.54 7.10 0.23
C MET A 200 1.67 7.66 1.36
N VAL A 201 0.36 7.79 1.14
CA VAL A 201 -0.58 8.19 2.20
C VAL A 201 -1.68 7.15 2.34
N ILE A 202 -1.72 6.48 3.49
CA ILE A 202 -2.69 5.43 3.81
C ILE A 202 -3.76 6.01 4.74
N PHE A 203 -5.01 5.98 4.30
CA PHE A 203 -6.17 6.29 5.13
C PHE A 203 -6.83 5.02 5.62
N ILE A 204 -6.91 4.84 6.93
CA ILE A 204 -7.75 3.82 7.54
C ILE A 204 -9.17 4.37 7.63
N ASN A 205 -10.17 3.55 7.30
CA ASN A 205 -11.56 3.97 7.32
C ASN A 205 -12.47 2.87 7.87
N GLN A 206 -13.62 3.29 8.38
CA GLN A 206 -14.63 2.40 8.94
C GLN A 206 -15.78 2.21 7.95
N ILE A 207 -16.49 1.08 8.09
CA ILE A 207 -17.73 0.83 7.37
C ILE A 207 -18.90 1.50 8.12
N ARG A 208 -19.81 2.10 7.37
CA ARG A 208 -21.12 2.59 7.80
C ARG A 208 -22.19 2.05 6.86
N MET A 209 -23.44 2.04 7.29
CA MET A 209 -24.58 1.63 6.45
C MET A 209 -25.34 2.86 5.95
N LYS A 210 -25.66 2.89 4.67
CA LYS A 210 -26.61 3.87 4.10
C LYS A 210 -28.03 3.42 4.37
N ILE A 211 -28.79 4.27 5.06
CA ILE A 211 -30.22 4.06 5.31
C ILE A 211 -30.97 4.20 3.98
N GLY A 212 -31.96 3.32 3.75
CA GLY A 212 -32.89 3.41 2.61
C GLY A 212 -32.42 2.75 1.30
N VAL A 213 -31.33 1.98 1.31
CA VAL A 213 -30.89 1.20 0.14
C VAL A 213 -31.70 -0.10 0.05
N MET A 214 -32.54 -0.22 -0.98
CA MET A 214 -33.36 -1.42 -1.24
C MET A 214 -32.70 -2.43 -2.20
N PHE A 215 -31.64 -2.03 -2.92
CA PHE A 215 -30.93 -2.88 -3.89
C PHE A 215 -29.41 -2.63 -3.84
N GLY A 216 -28.63 -3.71 -3.89
CA GLY A 216 -27.16 -3.66 -3.78
C GLY A 216 -26.65 -3.66 -2.33
N SER A 217 -25.36 -3.39 -2.13
CA SER A 217 -24.76 -3.32 -0.80
C SER A 217 -25.07 -1.97 -0.13
N PRO A 218 -25.58 -1.94 1.11
CA PRO A 218 -25.79 -0.70 1.86
C PRO A 218 -24.49 -0.15 2.44
N GLU A 219 -23.38 -0.88 2.37
CA GLU A 219 -22.12 -0.48 2.99
C GLU A 219 -21.49 0.75 2.32
N THR A 220 -20.92 1.62 3.14
CA THR A 220 -20.21 2.81 2.70
C THR A 220 -19.07 3.15 3.65
N THR A 221 -18.20 4.07 3.25
CA THR A 221 -17.08 4.54 4.06
C THR A 221 -17.30 6.01 4.47
N THR A 222 -16.71 6.40 5.61
CA THR A 222 -16.83 7.76 6.16
C THR A 222 -16.03 8.77 5.33
N GLY A 223 -16.32 10.07 5.48
CA GLY A 223 -15.62 11.13 4.73
C GLY A 223 -16.13 11.39 3.31
N GLY A 224 -17.33 10.90 2.97
CA GLY A 224 -17.95 11.10 1.66
C GLY A 224 -17.33 10.27 0.55
N ASN A 225 -17.41 10.74 -0.70
CA ASN A 225 -16.91 9.99 -1.86
C ASN A 225 -15.51 10.39 -2.33
N ALA A 226 -14.95 11.50 -1.84
CA ALA A 226 -13.68 12.04 -2.33
C ALA A 226 -12.56 10.99 -2.26
N LEU A 227 -12.34 10.42 -1.08
CA LEU A 227 -11.29 9.42 -0.88
C LEU A 227 -11.43 8.22 -1.83
N LYS A 228 -12.66 7.79 -2.14
CA LYS A 228 -12.91 6.71 -3.09
C LYS A 228 -12.40 7.01 -4.49
N PHE A 229 -12.49 8.27 -4.95
CA PHE A 229 -12.03 8.68 -6.28
C PHE A 229 -10.52 8.92 -6.34
N TYR A 230 -9.99 9.56 -5.30
CA TYR A 230 -8.58 9.93 -5.21
C TYR A 230 -7.67 8.74 -4.90
N SER A 231 -8.12 7.76 -4.11
CA SER A 231 -7.35 6.56 -3.82
C SER A 231 -6.97 5.81 -5.10
N SER A 232 -5.70 5.40 -5.21
CA SER A 232 -5.21 4.54 -6.29
C SER A 232 -5.49 3.07 -6.00
N VAL A 233 -5.37 2.68 -4.73
CA VAL A 233 -5.72 1.35 -4.24
C VAL A 233 -6.75 1.48 -3.13
N ARG A 234 -7.75 0.61 -3.13
CA ARG A 234 -8.71 0.48 -2.02
C ARG A 234 -8.77 -0.99 -1.61
N LEU A 235 -8.59 -1.24 -0.31
CA LEU A 235 -8.60 -2.57 0.28
C LEU A 235 -9.79 -2.73 1.22
N ASP A 236 -10.59 -3.76 0.99
CA ASP A 236 -11.67 -4.20 1.88
C ASP A 236 -11.15 -5.38 2.72
N ILE A 237 -10.85 -5.14 3.99
CA ILE A 237 -10.29 -6.13 4.92
C ILE A 237 -11.36 -6.61 5.91
N ARG A 238 -11.52 -7.92 6.01
CA ARG A 238 -12.54 -8.56 6.86
C ARG A 238 -11.98 -9.76 7.61
N ARG A 239 -12.37 -9.88 8.89
CA ARG A 239 -12.26 -11.13 9.62
C ARG A 239 -13.30 -12.11 9.08
N ILE A 240 -12.85 -13.27 8.62
CA ILE A 240 -13.71 -14.35 8.09
C ILE A 240 -13.84 -15.54 9.05
N GLY A 241 -12.95 -15.65 10.04
CA GLY A 241 -12.98 -16.72 11.02
C GLY A 241 -12.06 -16.49 12.21
N ALA A 242 -12.13 -17.39 13.18
CA ALA A 242 -11.22 -17.45 14.31
C ALA A 242 -10.26 -18.63 14.13
N ILE A 243 -8.98 -18.43 14.42
CA ILE A 243 -7.96 -19.48 14.47
C ILE A 243 -7.88 -19.93 15.93
N LYS A 244 -8.00 -21.23 16.15
CA LYS A 244 -7.99 -21.81 17.49
C LYS A 244 -6.83 -22.77 17.67
N ASP A 245 -6.17 -22.67 18.81
CA ASP A 245 -5.35 -23.75 19.34
C ASP A 245 -6.11 -24.38 20.51
N ARG A 246 -6.61 -25.59 20.29
CA ARG A 246 -7.55 -26.29 21.19
C ARG A 246 -8.79 -25.40 21.48
N ASP A 247 -8.90 -24.88 22.69
CA ASP A 247 -10.02 -24.04 23.14
C ASP A 247 -9.73 -22.53 23.07
N GLU A 248 -8.47 -22.14 22.87
CA GLU A 248 -8.03 -20.74 22.88
C GLU A 248 -8.05 -20.15 21.47
N VAL A 249 -8.56 -18.92 21.33
CA VAL A 249 -8.50 -18.18 20.07
C VAL A 249 -7.17 -17.45 19.98
N VAL A 250 -6.29 -17.94 19.11
CA VAL A 250 -4.92 -17.46 18.94
C VAL A 250 -4.74 -16.48 17.78
N GLY A 251 -5.78 -16.30 16.96
CA GLY A 251 -5.74 -15.38 15.83
C GLY A 251 -7.03 -15.30 15.03
N ASN A 252 -6.97 -14.55 13.94
CA ASN A 252 -8.07 -14.30 13.02
C ASN A 252 -7.69 -14.71 11.60
N ALA A 253 -8.53 -15.54 10.99
CA ALA A 253 -8.49 -15.73 9.54
C ALA A 253 -9.05 -14.46 8.89
N THR A 254 -8.26 -13.84 8.02
CA THR A 254 -8.53 -12.52 7.45
C THR A 254 -8.57 -12.61 5.94
N ARG A 255 -9.55 -11.95 5.32
CA ARG A 255 -9.65 -11.78 3.87
C ARG A 255 -9.46 -10.32 3.50
N VAL A 256 -8.62 -10.04 2.51
CA VAL A 256 -8.48 -8.72 1.91
C VAL A 256 -8.89 -8.78 0.45
N LYS A 257 -9.79 -7.90 0.02
CA LYS A 257 -10.18 -7.73 -1.38
C LYS A 257 -9.69 -6.39 -1.91
N VAL A 258 -9.02 -6.42 -3.06
CA VAL A 258 -8.59 -5.21 -3.78
C VAL A 258 -9.77 -4.64 -4.55
N VAL A 259 -10.60 -3.81 -3.92
CA VAL A 259 -11.83 -3.30 -4.55
C VAL A 259 -11.58 -2.17 -5.56
N LYS A 260 -10.38 -1.56 -5.52
CA LYS A 260 -9.92 -0.62 -6.53
C LYS A 260 -8.41 -0.77 -6.68
N ASN A 261 -7.95 -0.76 -7.92
CA ASN A 261 -6.53 -0.77 -8.26
C ASN A 261 -6.34 0.04 -9.56
N LYS A 262 -5.52 1.10 -9.51
CA LYS A 262 -5.17 1.93 -10.68
C LYS A 262 -3.81 1.56 -11.30
N VAL A 263 -3.09 0.63 -10.70
CA VAL A 263 -1.71 0.27 -11.07
C VAL A 263 -1.61 -1.17 -11.58
N ALA A 264 -2.57 -2.03 -11.25
CA ALA A 264 -2.73 -3.37 -11.81
C ALA A 264 -4.23 -3.78 -11.84
N PRO A 265 -4.59 -4.96 -12.37
CA PRO A 265 -5.97 -5.44 -12.37
C PRO A 265 -6.59 -5.50 -10.94
N PRO A 266 -7.80 -4.96 -10.73
CA PRO A 266 -8.48 -5.00 -9.45
C PRO A 266 -9.21 -6.34 -9.19
N PHE A 267 -9.89 -6.42 -8.04
CA PHE A 267 -10.82 -7.46 -7.61
C PHE A 267 -10.23 -8.82 -7.22
N LYS A 268 -8.91 -8.96 -7.26
CA LYS A 268 -8.22 -10.07 -6.59
C LYS A 268 -8.51 -10.03 -5.09
N GLN A 269 -8.55 -11.21 -4.49
CA GLN A 269 -8.75 -11.41 -3.06
C GLN A 269 -7.71 -12.37 -2.52
N VAL A 270 -7.32 -12.16 -1.28
CA VAL A 270 -6.32 -12.95 -0.57
C VAL A 270 -6.84 -13.28 0.81
N GLU A 271 -6.41 -14.42 1.31
CA GLU A 271 -6.71 -14.87 2.65
C GLU A 271 -5.38 -15.16 3.35
N PHE A 272 -5.25 -14.65 4.57
CA PHE A 272 -4.09 -14.86 5.40
C PHE A 272 -4.49 -14.79 6.87
N ASP A 273 -3.60 -15.26 7.73
CA ASP A 273 -3.83 -15.32 9.17
C ASP A 273 -3.19 -14.12 9.86
N ILE A 274 -3.94 -13.49 10.75
CA ILE A 274 -3.41 -12.50 11.70
C ILE A 274 -3.39 -13.15 13.08
N MET A 275 -2.19 -13.45 13.58
CA MET A 275 -1.95 -14.07 14.88
C MET A 275 -1.84 -12.99 15.96
N TYR A 276 -2.46 -13.20 17.12
CA TYR A 276 -2.41 -12.21 18.19
C TYR A 276 -1.00 -12.05 18.74
N GLY A 277 -0.51 -10.81 18.80
CA GLY A 277 0.83 -10.49 19.28
C GLY A 277 1.97 -10.74 18.27
N GLU A 278 1.71 -11.37 17.12
CA GLU A 278 2.71 -11.59 16.06
C GLU A 278 2.35 -10.89 14.74
N GLY A 279 1.06 -10.61 14.49
CA GLY A 279 0.60 -9.97 13.26
C GLY A 279 0.35 -10.94 12.11
N ILE A 280 0.60 -10.50 10.88
CA ILE A 280 0.40 -11.29 9.66
C ILE A 280 1.37 -12.47 9.65
N SER A 281 0.82 -13.68 9.53
CA SER A 281 1.59 -14.93 9.51
C SER A 281 2.18 -15.19 8.12
N LYS A 282 3.36 -14.60 7.85
CA LYS A 282 4.10 -14.79 6.60
C LYS A 282 4.41 -16.26 6.29
N THR A 283 4.82 -17.06 7.28
CA THR A 283 5.09 -18.50 7.09
C THR A 283 3.86 -19.29 6.70
N GLY A 284 2.69 -18.92 7.21
CA GLY A 284 1.40 -19.50 6.81
C GLY A 284 1.09 -19.22 5.33
N GLU A 285 1.31 -17.98 4.88
CA GLU A 285 1.13 -17.62 3.48
C GLU A 285 2.12 -18.35 2.56
N LEU A 286 3.39 -18.50 2.97
CA LEU A 286 4.39 -19.23 2.20
C LEU A 286 3.98 -20.68 1.95
N LEU A 287 3.40 -21.34 2.94
CA LEU A 287 2.90 -22.71 2.78
C LEU A 287 1.70 -22.76 1.82
N ASP A 288 0.70 -21.92 2.04
CA ASP A 288 -0.54 -21.97 1.26
C ASP A 288 -0.31 -21.56 -0.21
N LEU A 289 0.49 -20.51 -0.43
CA LEU A 289 0.90 -20.06 -1.76
C LEU A 289 1.89 -21.02 -2.39
N GLY A 290 2.83 -21.57 -1.62
CA GLY A 290 3.81 -22.54 -2.10
C GLY A 290 3.13 -23.80 -2.62
N VAL A 291 2.13 -24.32 -1.91
CA VAL A 291 1.32 -25.46 -2.37
C VAL A 291 0.56 -25.11 -3.64
N LYS A 292 -0.04 -23.92 -3.70
CA LYS A 292 -0.79 -23.48 -4.88
C LYS A 292 0.11 -23.27 -6.11
N ALA A 293 1.35 -22.83 -5.90
CA ALA A 293 2.34 -22.60 -6.96
C ALA A 293 3.11 -23.88 -7.35
N GLY A 294 2.93 -24.99 -6.63
CA GLY A 294 3.70 -26.23 -6.85
C GLY A 294 5.15 -26.15 -6.38
N VAL A 295 5.48 -25.18 -5.52
CA VAL A 295 6.80 -25.03 -4.89
C VAL A 295 6.91 -25.90 -3.64
N VAL A 296 5.81 -26.07 -2.91
CA VAL A 296 5.71 -26.91 -1.71
C VAL A 296 4.77 -28.08 -2.01
N ASP A 297 5.23 -29.30 -1.75
CA ASP A 297 4.43 -30.50 -1.95
C ASP A 297 3.59 -30.81 -0.71
N LYS A 298 2.33 -31.19 -0.94
CA LYS A 298 1.41 -31.61 0.13
C LYS A 298 0.91 -33.04 -0.11
N SER A 299 1.38 -33.97 0.70
CA SER A 299 0.96 -35.38 0.69
C SER A 299 0.11 -35.70 1.92
N GLY A 300 -1.21 -35.62 1.75
CA GLY A 300 -2.16 -35.76 2.86
C GLY A 300 -1.99 -34.62 3.87
N ALA A 301 -1.51 -34.95 5.08
CA ALA A 301 -1.22 -33.98 6.13
C ALA A 301 0.24 -33.48 6.13
N TRP A 302 1.13 -34.08 5.33
CA TRP A 302 2.55 -33.73 5.31
C TRP A 302 2.86 -32.66 4.27
N PHE A 303 3.73 -31.71 4.66
CA PHE A 303 4.33 -30.70 3.78
C PHE A 303 5.81 -31.02 3.55
N SER A 304 6.24 -30.91 2.30
CA SER A 304 7.62 -31.14 1.87
C SER A 304 8.09 -30.03 0.93
N TYR A 305 9.39 -29.76 0.93
CA TYR A 305 10.05 -28.87 -0.01
C TYR A 305 11.24 -29.59 -0.65
N GLY A 306 11.15 -29.87 -1.94
CA GLY A 306 12.06 -30.81 -2.59
C GLY A 306 12.02 -32.17 -1.89
N ASP A 307 13.19 -32.67 -1.48
CA ASP A 307 13.33 -33.94 -0.76
C ASP A 307 13.15 -33.81 0.77
N GLU A 308 13.08 -32.59 1.29
CA GLU A 308 13.03 -32.33 2.72
C GLU A 308 11.59 -32.24 3.25
N ARG A 309 11.34 -32.88 4.41
CA ARG A 309 10.03 -32.84 5.07
C ARG A 309 9.96 -31.65 6.04
N ILE A 310 9.11 -30.69 5.72
CA ILE A 310 8.88 -29.47 6.51
C ILE A 310 8.10 -29.80 7.79
N GLY A 311 7.05 -30.63 7.68
CA GLY A 311 6.27 -31.02 8.86
C GLY A 311 4.93 -31.66 8.57
N GLN A 312 4.37 -32.30 9.60
CA GLN A 312 3.00 -32.85 9.58
C GLN A 312 2.01 -31.82 10.13
N GLY A 313 1.08 -31.37 9.29
CA GLY A 313 0.09 -30.34 9.62
C GLY A 313 0.63 -28.92 9.45
N ARG A 314 -0.30 -27.97 9.23
CA ARG A 314 0.02 -26.58 8.89
C ARG A 314 0.80 -25.85 9.98
N GLU A 315 0.43 -26.03 11.25
CA GLU A 315 1.10 -25.35 12.37
C GLU A 315 2.54 -25.83 12.58
N ASN A 316 2.80 -27.14 12.51
CA ASN A 316 4.17 -27.65 12.62
C ASN A 316 5.05 -27.16 11.46
N ALA A 317 4.51 -27.13 10.24
CA ALA A 317 5.22 -26.61 9.08
C ALA A 317 5.51 -25.10 9.21
N LYS A 318 4.60 -24.31 9.80
CA LYS A 318 4.84 -22.89 10.11
C LYS A 318 5.98 -22.70 11.09
N THR A 319 6.01 -23.49 12.16
CA THR A 319 7.10 -23.46 13.15
C THR A 319 8.43 -23.82 12.51
N PHE A 320 8.46 -24.88 11.69
CA PHE A 320 9.66 -25.29 10.97
C PHE A 320 10.22 -24.17 10.08
N LEU A 321 9.38 -23.50 9.29
CA LEU A 321 9.81 -22.39 8.44
C LEU A 321 10.28 -21.17 9.25
N LYS A 322 9.71 -20.95 10.44
CA LYS A 322 10.15 -19.89 11.37
C LYS A 322 11.54 -20.17 11.92
N GLU A 323 11.86 -21.45 12.17
CA GLU A 323 13.18 -21.91 12.63
C GLU A 323 14.21 -22.01 11.48
N ASN A 324 13.76 -22.11 10.23
CA ASN A 324 14.59 -22.26 9.03
C ASN A 324 14.39 -21.09 8.04
N PRO A 325 14.84 -19.87 8.38
CA PRO A 325 14.56 -18.67 7.59
C PRO A 325 15.17 -18.70 6.19
N LYS A 326 16.30 -19.40 5.99
CA LYS A 326 16.90 -19.58 4.66
C LYS A 326 15.96 -20.30 3.69
N MET A 327 15.35 -21.40 4.14
CA MET A 327 14.37 -22.13 3.34
C MET A 327 13.11 -21.30 3.09
N ALA A 328 12.65 -20.56 4.10
CA ALA A 328 11.48 -19.68 3.94
C ALA A 328 11.69 -18.60 2.87
N LEU A 329 12.89 -17.99 2.81
CA LEU A 329 13.27 -17.03 1.77
C LEU A 329 13.33 -17.68 0.38
N GLU A 330 13.96 -18.86 0.26
CA GLU A 330 14.03 -19.55 -1.03
C GLU A 330 12.63 -19.91 -1.58
N ILE A 331 11.72 -20.34 -0.69
CA ILE A 331 10.32 -20.60 -1.05
C ILE A 331 9.63 -19.30 -1.48
N GLU A 332 9.85 -18.19 -0.75
CA GLU A 332 9.30 -16.88 -1.09
C GLU A 332 9.73 -16.43 -2.48
N ASP A 333 11.02 -16.50 -2.79
CA ASP A 333 11.58 -16.06 -4.07
C ASP A 333 11.01 -16.88 -5.23
N LYS A 334 10.90 -18.21 -5.07
CA LYS A 334 10.25 -19.08 -6.07
C LYS A 334 8.77 -18.74 -6.27
N ILE A 335 8.05 -18.42 -5.19
CA ILE A 335 6.63 -17.99 -5.28
C ILE A 335 6.53 -16.65 -6.01
N ARG A 336 7.40 -15.68 -5.69
CA ARG A 336 7.45 -14.36 -6.33
C ARG A 336 7.76 -14.47 -7.83
N ALA A 337 8.76 -15.27 -8.19
CA ALA A 337 9.14 -15.54 -9.57
C ALA A 337 7.99 -16.19 -10.36
N ALA A 338 7.28 -17.17 -9.78
CA ALA A 338 6.12 -17.80 -10.40
C ALA A 338 4.96 -16.82 -10.71
N HIS A 339 4.95 -15.64 -10.06
CA HIS A 339 3.94 -14.60 -10.25
C HIS A 339 4.48 -13.35 -10.97
N GLY A 340 5.70 -13.40 -11.51
CA GLY A 340 6.31 -12.29 -12.25
C GLY A 340 6.70 -11.09 -11.40
N LEU A 341 7.01 -11.32 -10.12
CA LEU A 341 7.47 -10.31 -9.17
C LEU A 341 8.95 -10.53 -8.84
N GLU A 342 9.86 -10.37 -9.81
CA GLU A 342 11.30 -10.35 -9.52
C GLU A 342 11.65 -8.98 -8.90
N PHE A 343 12.07 -8.97 -7.64
CA PHE A 343 12.67 -7.80 -7.00
C PHE A 343 14.13 -8.13 -6.73
N ASP A 344 15.04 -7.34 -7.28
CA ASP A 344 16.45 -7.35 -6.88
C ASP A 344 16.55 -6.98 -5.39
N MET A 345 16.60 -7.99 -4.52
CA MET A 345 17.18 -7.78 -3.19
C MET A 345 18.67 -7.66 -3.39
N THR A 346 19.16 -6.42 -3.34
CA THR A 346 20.59 -6.12 -3.24
C THR A 346 21.19 -6.97 -2.12
N GLU A 347 22.09 -7.87 -2.48
CA GLU A 347 22.95 -8.59 -1.56
C GLU A 347 23.73 -7.55 -0.73
N GLY A 348 23.29 -7.35 0.51
CA GLY A 348 23.96 -6.49 1.46
C GLY A 348 25.26 -7.11 1.92
N GLY A 349 26.35 -6.73 1.27
CA GLY A 349 27.67 -6.57 1.88
C GLY A 349 28.51 -7.83 2.09
N ASP A 350 29.20 -8.26 1.03
CA ASP A 350 30.54 -8.84 1.18
C ASP A 350 31.50 -8.05 0.28
N GLY A 351 32.27 -7.20 0.94
CA GLY A 351 33.24 -6.29 0.33
C GLY A 351 34.09 -5.63 1.40
N SER A 352 34.56 -6.42 2.38
CA SER A 352 35.68 -5.98 3.23
C SER A 352 36.96 -6.12 2.42
N ASP A 353 37.32 -5.04 1.74
CA ASP A 353 38.71 -4.75 1.41
C ASP A 353 39.51 -4.66 2.71
N GLY A 354 40.62 -5.40 2.78
CA GLY A 354 41.72 -5.13 3.70
C GLY A 354 42.17 -6.30 4.55
N ASP A 355 43.00 -7.18 3.99
CA ASP A 355 44.34 -7.44 4.54
C ASP A 355 45.17 -8.26 3.54
N ASP A 356 46.04 -7.59 2.80
CA ASP A 356 47.25 -8.20 2.26
C ASP A 356 48.44 -7.29 2.62
N LEU A 357 48.98 -7.55 3.81
CA LEU A 357 50.36 -7.26 4.16
C LEU A 357 51.27 -8.12 3.29
N MET A 358 52.12 -7.51 2.45
CA MET A 358 53.57 -7.76 2.41
C MET A 358 54.32 -6.94 1.34
N GLU A 359 55.52 -6.51 1.74
CA GLU A 359 56.70 -6.10 0.95
C GLU A 359 56.79 -4.67 0.38
N ALA A 360 57.45 -3.77 1.14
CA ALA A 360 58.86 -3.36 0.93
C ALA A 360 59.34 -2.44 2.06
#